data_AF-A0A1V4S3V7-F1
#
_entry.id   AF-A0A1V4S3V7-F1
#
_cell.length_a   1.000
_cell.length_b   1.000
_cell.length_c   1.000
_cell.angle_alpha   90.00
_cell.angle_beta   90.00
_cell.angle_gamma   90.00
#
_symmetry.space_group_name_H-M   'P 1'
#
loop_
_entity.id
_entity.type
_entity.pdbx_description
1 polymer ?
#
loop_
_entity_poly.entity_id
_entity_poly.type
_entity_poly.pdbx_seq_one_letter_code
_entity_poly.pdbx_strand_id
1 'polypeptide(L)'
;MLVLKHPSLPLHNNDSELSARVEKRRQDVSLQTKSDKGTKAEDSFLTITQTAKKQGVNAYKYIYDRISKTFSMPYLADLILQKSLPQIE
;
A
#
# COMPACT_ATOMS: atom_id res chain seq x y z
N MET A 1 -14.29 -3.45 18.38
CA MET A 1 -13.13 -2.55 18.51
C MET A 1 -11.90 -3.39 18.88
N LEU A 2 -10.85 -3.41 18.05
CA LEU A 2 -9.67 -4.28 18.25
C LEU A 2 -8.74 -3.83 19.40
N VAL A 3 -8.78 -2.53 19.74
CA VAL A 3 -7.97 -1.92 20.81
C VAL A 3 -8.16 -2.56 22.19
N LEU A 4 -9.36 -3.08 22.49
CA LEU A 4 -9.63 -3.75 23.77
C LEU A 4 -8.84 -5.05 23.93
N LYS A 5 -8.51 -5.71 22.81
CA LYS A 5 -7.67 -6.93 22.80
C LYS A 5 -6.19 -6.61 22.56
N HIS A 6 -5.90 -5.49 21.88
CA HIS A 6 -4.55 -5.08 21.51
C HIS A 6 -4.33 -3.61 21.90
N PRO A 7 -3.91 -3.34 23.15
CA PRO A 7 -3.77 -1.97 23.67
C PRO A 7 -2.71 -1.13 22.94
N SER A 8 -1.80 -1.77 22.21
CA SER A 8 -0.79 -1.09 21.38
C SER A 8 -1.36 -0.46 20.10
N LEU A 9 -2.59 -0.82 19.70
CA LEU A 9 -3.23 -0.20 18.55
C LEU A 9 -3.78 1.18 18.91
N PRO A 10 -3.75 2.14 17.96
CA PRO A 10 -4.42 3.42 18.16
C PRO A 10 -5.94 3.23 18.35
N LEU A 11 -6.54 4.11 19.15
CA LEU A 11 -7.99 4.12 19.38
C LEU A 11 -8.77 4.46 18.09
N HIS A 12 -8.17 5.24 17.19
CA HIS A 12 -8.74 5.65 15.90
C HIS A 12 -8.22 4.77 14.75
N ASN A 13 -8.97 4.73 13.66
CA ASN A 13 -8.66 3.97 12.43
C ASN A 13 -8.21 4.87 11.27
N ASN A 14 -7.82 6.13 11.54
CA ASN A 14 -7.53 7.16 10.55
C ASN A 14 -6.63 6.70 9.39
N ASP A 15 -5.54 5.99 9.68
CA ASP A 15 -4.60 5.52 8.64
C ASP A 15 -5.23 4.50 7.70
N SER A 16 -6.08 3.62 8.24
CA SER A 16 -6.83 2.63 7.46
C SER A 16 -7.90 3.32 6.60
N GLU A 17 -8.65 4.26 7.17
CA GLU A 17 -9.67 5.01 6.44
C GLU A 17 -9.07 5.89 5.35
N LEU A 18 -7.96 6.56 5.62
CA LEU A 18 -7.27 7.39 4.65
C LEU A 18 -6.78 6.56 3.46
N SER A 19 -6.25 5.37 3.72
CA SER A 19 -5.83 4.43 2.66
C SER A 19 -7.02 3.98 1.81
N ALA A 20 -8.16 3.64 2.43
CA ALA A 20 -9.39 3.24 1.72
C ALA A 20 -10.02 4.41 0.93
N ARG A 21 -9.89 5.64 1.44
CA ARG A 21 -10.43 6.84 0.78
C ARG A 21 -9.76 7.10 -0.57
N VAL A 22 -8.51 6.70 -0.78
CA VAL A 22 -7.83 6.86 -2.08
C VAL A 22 -8.62 6.16 -3.17
N GLU A 23 -9.04 4.92 -2.93
CA GLU A 23 -9.83 4.14 -3.87
C GLU A 23 -11.20 4.78 -4.10
N LYS A 24 -11.87 5.21 -3.02
CA LYS A 24 -13.17 5.86 -3.16
C LYS A 24 -13.12 7.12 -4.03
N ARG A 25 -12.07 7.94 -3.86
CA ARG A 25 -11.87 9.16 -4.67
C ARG A 25 -11.55 8.84 -6.13
N ARG A 26 -10.89 7.71 -6.40
CA ARG A 26 -10.68 7.24 -7.77
C ARG A 26 -12.00 6.80 -8.41
N GLN A 27 -12.83 6.05 -7.68
CA GLN A 27 -14.14 5.61 -8.15
C GLN A 27 -15.09 6.77 -8.45
N ASP A 28 -14.97 7.90 -7.75
CA ASP A 28 -15.75 9.10 -8.07
C ASP A 28 -15.54 9.57 -9.53
N VAL A 29 -14.38 9.26 -10.13
CA VAL A 29 -14.02 9.64 -11.52
C VAL A 29 -14.07 8.45 -12.48
N SER A 30 -13.56 7.30 -12.07
CA SER A 30 -13.40 6.10 -12.92
C SER A 30 -14.54 5.09 -12.81
N LEU A 31 -15.49 5.29 -11.88
CA LEU A 31 -16.53 4.33 -11.50
C LEU A 31 -15.95 2.99 -11.04
N GLN A 32 -16.82 2.00 -10.84
CA GLN A 32 -16.44 0.64 -10.46
C GLN A 32 -15.89 -0.19 -11.63
N THR A 33 -15.11 -1.21 -11.29
CA THR A 33 -14.67 -2.25 -12.24
C THR A 33 -15.84 -3.08 -12.75
N LYS A 34 -15.69 -3.61 -13.97
CA LYS A 34 -16.70 -4.44 -14.65
C LYS A 34 -16.35 -5.93 -14.70
N SER A 35 -15.16 -6.30 -14.25
CA SER A 35 -14.70 -7.70 -14.25
C SER A 35 -13.77 -7.97 -13.09
N ASP A 36 -13.72 -9.22 -12.64
CA ASP A 36 -12.82 -9.66 -11.57
C ASP A 36 -11.36 -9.42 -11.89
N LYS A 37 -10.98 -9.53 -13.18
CA LYS A 37 -9.61 -9.21 -13.63
C LYS A 37 -9.32 -7.72 -13.46
N GLY A 38 -10.30 -6.86 -13.75
CA GLY A 38 -10.20 -5.42 -13.52
C GLY A 38 -10.02 -5.09 -12.04
N THR A 39 -10.85 -5.68 -11.18
CA THR A 39 -10.76 -5.51 -9.72
C THR A 39 -9.40 -5.94 -9.20
N LYS A 40 -8.92 -7.13 -9.58
CA LYS A 40 -7.60 -7.64 -9.18
C LYS A 40 -6.46 -6.72 -9.64
N ALA A 41 -6.54 -6.19 -10.86
CA ALA A 41 -5.54 -5.25 -11.36
C ALA A 41 -5.55 -3.96 -10.55
N GLU A 42 -6.72 -3.35 -10.35
CA GLU A 42 -6.89 -2.15 -9.54
C GLU A 42 -6.37 -2.31 -8.11
N ASP A 43 -6.80 -3.38 -7.41
CA ASP A 43 -6.36 -3.69 -6.06
C ASP A 43 -4.83 -3.85 -5.97
N SER A 44 -4.24 -4.53 -6.96
CA SER A 44 -2.79 -4.76 -7.02
C SER A 44 -2.03 -3.44 -7.22
N PHE A 45 -2.47 -2.60 -8.17
CA PHE A 45 -1.83 -1.31 -8.43
C PHE A 45 -2.01 -0.34 -7.26
N LEU A 46 -3.19 -0.29 -6.65
CA LEU A 46 -3.45 0.52 -5.47
C LEU A 46 -2.54 0.10 -4.31
N THR A 47 -2.44 -1.22 -4.06
CA THR A 47 -1.58 -1.77 -3.01
C THR A 47 -0.11 -1.39 -3.23
N ILE A 48 0.42 -1.58 -4.44
CA ILE A 48 1.82 -1.26 -4.77
C ILE A 48 2.07 0.25 -4.60
N THR A 49 1.19 1.09 -5.15
CA THR A 49 1.38 2.55 -5.11
C THR A 49 1.29 3.12 -3.70
N GLN A 50 0.30 2.70 -2.90
CA GLN A 50 0.16 3.13 -1.51
C GLN A 50 1.31 2.62 -0.64
N THR A 51 1.74 1.37 -0.83
CA THR A 51 2.86 0.81 -0.07
C THR A 51 4.16 1.51 -0.42
N ALA A 52 4.45 1.72 -1.71
CA ALA A 52 5.62 2.48 -2.15
C ALA A 52 5.63 3.90 -1.56
N LYS A 53 4.48 4.58 -1.56
CA LYS A 53 4.32 5.91 -0.94
C LYS A 53 4.65 5.87 0.56
N LYS A 54 4.12 4.91 1.32
CA LYS A 54 4.44 4.73 2.75
C LYS A 54 5.93 4.43 3.00
N GLN A 55 6.57 3.75 2.05
CA GLN A 55 8.00 3.45 2.14
C GLN A 55 8.92 4.58 1.65
N GLY A 56 8.38 5.65 1.06
CA GLY A 56 9.18 6.72 0.46
C GLY A 56 9.80 6.32 -0.89
N VAL A 57 9.26 5.28 -1.52
CA VAL A 57 9.71 4.75 -2.82
C VAL A 57 8.87 5.38 -3.94
N ASN A 58 9.53 5.82 -5.01
CA ASN A 58 8.82 6.27 -6.20
C ASN A 58 8.11 5.09 -6.88
N ALA A 59 6.77 5.09 -6.86
CA ALA A 59 5.96 3.98 -7.37
C ALA A 59 6.16 3.71 -8.86
N TYR A 60 6.35 4.76 -9.68
CA TYR A 60 6.57 4.60 -11.12
C TYR A 60 7.91 3.91 -11.39
N LYS A 61 9.01 4.37 -10.76
CA LYS A 61 10.33 3.73 -10.87
C LYS A 61 10.29 2.28 -10.37
N TYR A 62 9.56 2.02 -9.29
CA TYR A 62 9.39 0.67 -8.76
C TYR A 62 8.66 -0.25 -9.73
N ILE A 63 7.53 0.18 -10.30
CA ILE A 63 6.78 -0.61 -11.28
C ILE A 63 7.65 -0.85 -12.52
N TYR A 64 8.36 0.17 -12.99
CA TYR A 64 9.29 0.04 -14.11
C TYR A 64 10.36 -1.02 -13.84
N ASP A 65 11.03 -0.98 -12.69
CA ASP A 65 12.05 -1.95 -12.27
C ASP A 65 11.54 -3.40 -12.25
N ARG A 66 10.27 -3.61 -11.85
CA ARG A 66 9.63 -4.93 -11.85
C ARG A 66 9.26 -5.40 -13.25
N ILE A 67 8.76 -4.50 -14.11
CA ILE A 67 8.38 -4.84 -15.49
C ILE A 67 9.61 -5.08 -16.35
N SER A 68 10.68 -4.29 -16.16
CA SER A 68 11.96 -4.45 -16.87
C SER A 68 12.76 -5.65 -16.39
N LYS A 69 12.33 -6.31 -15.30
CA LYS A 69 13.02 -7.43 -14.65
C LYS A 69 14.45 -7.08 -14.22
N THR A 70 14.71 -5.80 -13.95
CA THR A 70 16.02 -5.35 -13.48
C THR A 70 16.21 -5.71 -12.01
N PHE A 71 15.14 -5.66 -11.21
CA PHE A 71 15.12 -6.01 -9.79
C PHE A 71 16.20 -5.29 -8.95
N SER A 72 16.58 -4.07 -9.36
CA SER A 72 17.58 -3.25 -8.67
C SER A 72 17.05 -2.65 -7.36
N MET A 73 15.73 -2.47 -7.26
CA MET A 73 15.08 -1.92 -6.07
C MET A 73 14.70 -3.04 -5.09
N PRO A 74 14.87 -2.84 -3.77
CA PRO A 74 14.47 -3.83 -2.76
C PRO A 74 12.97 -4.10 -2.82
N TYR A 75 12.53 -5.28 -2.37
CA TYR A 75 11.08 -5.57 -2.32
C TYR A 75 10.42 -4.68 -1.28
N LEU A 76 9.19 -4.21 -1.59
CA LEU A 76 8.42 -3.39 -0.64
C LEU A 76 8.17 -4.13 0.68
N ALA A 77 8.08 -5.46 0.65
CA ALA A 77 7.95 -6.29 1.85
C ALA A 77 9.17 -6.18 2.76
N ASP A 78 10.38 -6.24 2.19
CA ASP A 78 11.63 -6.13 2.95
C ASP A 78 11.74 -4.75 3.62
N LEU A 79 11.33 -3.69 2.90
CA LEU A 79 11.28 -2.34 3.45
C LEU A 79 10.28 -2.20 4.60
N ILE A 80 9.13 -2.88 4.54
CA ILE A 80 8.18 -2.93 5.64
C ILE A 80 8.84 -3.59 6.87
N LEU A 81 9.49 -4.74 6.69
CA LEU A 81 10.16 -5.45 7.77
C LEU A 81 11.26 -4.59 8.41
N GLN A 82 12.10 -3.97 7.58
CA GLN A 82 13.18 -3.10 8.03
C GLN A 82 12.68 -1.93 8.88
N LYS A 83 11.56 -1.30 8.51
CA LYS A 83 10.98 -0.20 9.31
C LYS A 83 10.20 -0.66 10.54
N SER A 84 9.76 -1.92 10.57
CA SER A 84 9.02 -2.47 11.71
C SER A 84 9.94 -2.88 12.87
N LEU A 85 11.21 -3.14 12.59
CA LEU A 85 12.21 -3.43 13.60
C LEU A 85 12.57 -2.14 14.36
N PRO A 86 12.69 -2.19 15.70
CA PRO A 86 13.17 -1.05 16.46
C PRO A 86 14.57 -0.65 15.96
N GLN A 87 14.77 0.64 15.70
CA GLN A 87 16.09 1.18 15.40
C GLN A 87 16.92 1.02 16.68
N ILE A 88 17.85 0.07 16.68
CA ILE A 88 18.85 -0.05 17.73
C ILE A 88 19.82 1.13 17.49
N GLU A 89 19.81 2.10 18.41
CA GLU A 89 20.81 3.17 18.48
C GLU A 89 22.22 2.60 18.75
#